data_AF-A0A951DIS5-F1
#
_entry.id   AF-A0A951DIS5-F1
#
_cell.length_a   1.000
_cell.length_b   1.000
_cell.length_c   1.000
_cell.angle_alpha   90.00
_cell.angle_beta   90.00
_cell.angle_gamma   90.00
#
_symmetry.space_group_name_H-M   'P 1'
#
loop_
_entity.id
_entity.type
_entity.pdbx_description
1 polymer ?
#
loop_
_entity_poly.entity_id
_entity_poly.type
_entity_poly.pdbx_seq_one_letter_code
_entity_poly.pdbx_strand_id
1 'polypeptide(L)' 'MKAVDTDYLAGRCYDLAADKKAEDLVWLDLREASTICDYFIIGSGLSEP' A
#
# COMPACT_ATOMS: atom_id res chain seq x y z
N MET A 1 -12.02 19.90 -6.22
CA MET A 1 -10.99 18.86 -6.17
C MET A 1 -11.68 17.56 -5.79
N LYS A 2 -11.62 16.50 -6.61
CA LYS A 2 -12.26 15.22 -6.27
C LYS A 2 -11.34 14.51 -5.28
N ALA A 3 -11.84 14.17 -4.09
CA ALA A 3 -11.08 13.35 -3.16
C ALA A 3 -10.76 12.01 -3.85
N VAL A 4 -9.50 11.59 -3.80
CA VAL A 4 -9.10 10.25 -4.22
C VAL A 4 -9.63 9.28 -3.16
N ASP A 5 -10.34 8.26 -3.62
CA ASP A 5 -10.78 7.15 -2.79
C ASP A 5 -9.56 6.39 -2.26
N THR A 6 -9.51 6.15 -0.95
CA THR A 6 -8.31 5.63 -0.30
C THR A 6 -8.13 4.13 -0.53
N ASP A 7 -9.22 3.38 -0.72
CA ASP A 7 -9.20 1.98 -1.12
C ASP A 7 -8.61 1.84 -2.53
N TYR A 8 -9.02 2.70 -3.46
CA TYR A 8 -8.45 2.78 -4.79
C TYR A 8 -6.94 3.08 -4.75
N LEU A 9 -6.51 4.09 -3.97
CA LEU A 9 -5.11 4.46 -3.87
C LEU A 9 -4.25 3.32 -3.31
N ALA A 10 -4.71 2.66 -2.24
CA ALA A 10 -4.03 1.53 -1.62
C ALA A 10 -3.88 0.37 -2.62
N GLY A 11 -4.93 0.05 -3.37
CA GLY A 11 -4.89 -0.98 -4.41
C GLY A 11 -3.89 -0.66 -5.53
N ARG A 12 -3.85 0.59 -5.98
CA ARG A 12 -2.86 1.01 -7.00
C ARG A 12 -1.42 0.89 -6.49
N CYS A 13 -1.15 1.23 -5.23
CA CYS A 13 0.17 1.05 -4.64
C CYS A 13 0.56 -0.43 -4.55
N TYR A 14 -0.37 -1.29 -4.13
CA TYR A 14 -0.17 -2.73 -4.07
C TYR A 14 0.16 -3.32 -5.46
N ASP A 15 -0.65 -3.01 -6.47
CA ASP A 15 -0.45 -3.47 -7.85
C ASP A 15 0.92 -3.05 -8.39
N LEU A 16 1.32 -1.80 -8.15
CA LEU A 16 2.61 -1.28 -8.61
C LEU A 16 3.79 -1.96 -7.90
N ALA A 17 3.69 -2.22 -6.59
CA ALA A 17 4.72 -2.95 -5.86
C ALA A 17 4.84 -4.40 -6.35
N ALA A 18 3.71 -5.07 -6.61
CA ALA A 18 3.67 -6.41 -7.17
C ALA A 18 4.29 -6.48 -8.58
N ASP A 19 3.98 -5.50 -9.46
CA ASP A 19 4.58 -5.38 -10.79
C ASP A 19 6.11 -5.24 -10.73
N LYS A 20 6.63 -4.59 -9.67
CA LYS A 20 8.06 -4.47 -9.38
C LYS A 20 8.67 -5.67 -8.68
N LYS A 21 7.95 -6.78 -8.55
CA LYS A 21 8.42 -8.01 -7.89
C LYS A 21 8.77 -7.82 -6.42
N ALA A 22 8.05 -6.95 -5.72
CA ALA A 22 8.16 -6.87 -4.27
C ALA A 22 7.77 -8.22 -3.64
N GLU A 23 8.51 -8.65 -2.63
CA GLU A 23 8.21 -9.84 -1.83
C GLU A 23 7.52 -9.46 -0.52
N ASP A 24 6.91 -10.44 0.15
CA ASP A 24 6.19 -10.25 1.42
C ASP A 24 5.19 -9.08 1.39
N LEU A 25 4.48 -8.93 0.26
CA LEU A 25 3.59 -7.80 0.03
C LEU A 25 2.29 -7.94 0.86
N VAL A 26 2.11 -7.06 1.84
CA VAL A 26 1.00 -7.05 2.79
C VAL A 26 0.19 -5.75 2.66
N TRP A 27 -1.13 -5.90 2.70
CA TRP A 27 -2.09 -4.81 2.85
C TRP A 27 -2.67 -4.85 4.27
N LEU A 28 -2.46 -3.79 5.05
CA LEU A 28 -3.04 -3.62 6.39
C LEU A 28 -4.06 -2.48 6.40
N ASP A 29 -5.28 -2.76 6.87
CA ASP A 29 -6.30 -1.76 7.19
C ASP A 29 -6.06 -1.23 8.62
N LEU A 30 -5.86 0.09 8.72
CA LEU A 30 -5.52 0.77 9.94
C LEU A 30 -6.65 1.68 10.47
N ARG A 31 -7.78 1.78 9.77
CA ARG A 31 -8.83 2.76 10.10
C ARG A 31 -9.41 2.58 11.50
N GLU A 32 -9.40 1.36 12.00
CA GLU A 32 -9.85 1.02 13.37
C GLU A 32 -8.70 1.06 14.41
N ALA A 33 -7.45 1.17 13.95
CA ALA A 33 -6.26 1.08 14.79
C ALA A 33 -5.51 2.42 14.95
N SER A 34 -5.62 3.34 13.98
CA SER A 34 -4.86 4.60 13.92
C SER A 34 -5.58 5.68 13.12
N THR A 35 -5.37 6.94 13.48
CA THR A 35 -5.88 8.11 12.77
C THR A 35 -4.85 8.79 11.86
N ILE A 36 -3.64 8.22 11.75
CA ILE A 36 -2.54 8.78 10.93
C ILE A 36 -2.81 8.56 9.43
N CYS A 37 -3.28 7.37 9.07
CA CYS A 37 -3.57 6.96 7.69
C CYS A 37 -4.52 5.75 7.67
N ASP A 38 -5.19 5.53 6.53
CA ASP A 38 -6.14 4.43 6.38
C ASP A 38 -5.47 3.06 6.15
N TYR A 39 -4.38 3.02 5.39
CA TYR A 39 -3.75 1.76 4.96
C TYR A 39 -2.23 1.81 5.01
N PHE A 40 -1.62 0.69 5.36
CA PHE A 40 -0.23 0.39 5.05
C PHE A 40 -0.14 -0.65 3.93
N ILE A 41 0.64 -0.32 2.90
CA ILE A 41 1.09 -1.25 1.87
C ILE A 41 2.58 -1.47 2.12
N ILE A 42 2.95 -2.67 2.56
CA ILE A 42 4.30 -3.02 2.98
C ILE A 42 4.81 -4.11 2.06
N GLY A 43 6.03 -3.98 1.53
CA GLY A 43 6.69 -5.02 0.77
C GLY A 43 8.22 -4.89 0.86
N SER A 44 8.91 -5.97 0.55
CA SER A 44 10.37 -6.10 0.63
C SER A 44 10.97 -6.05 -0.78
N GLY A 45 12.08 -5.31 -0.92
CA GLY A 45 12.95 -5.38 -2.08
C GLY A 45 14.13 -6.33 -1.80
N LEU A 46 14.53 -7.11 -2.80
CA LEU A 46 15.67 -8.03 -2.66
C LEU A 46 17.03 -7.33 -2.69
N SER A 47 17.09 -6.14 -3.28
CA SER A 47 18.31 -5.32 -3.34
C SER A 47 17.94 -3.85 -3.47
N GLU A 48 18.84 -2.98 -3.03
CA GLU A 48 18.83 -1.59 -3.47
C GLU A 48 19.23 -1.54 -4.97
N PRO A 49 18.61 -0.67 -5.79
CA PRO A 49 18.94 -0.53 -7.21
C PRO A 49 20.39 -0.13 -7.49
#